data_AF-A0A2D6SWA1-F1
#
_entry.id   AF-A0A2D6SWA1-F1
#
_cell.length_a   1.000
_cell.length_b   1.000
_cell.length_c   1.000
_cell.angle_alpha   90.00
_cell.angle_beta   90.00
_cell.angle_gamma   90.00
#
_symmetry.space_group_name_H-M   'P 1'
#
loop_
_entity.id
_entity.type
_entity.pdbx_description
1 polymer ?
#
loop_
_entity_poly.entity_id
_entity_poly.type
_entity_poly.pdbx_seq_one_letter_code
_entity_poly.pdbx_strand_id
1 'polypeptide(L)'
;MLGPATAAEVARAKVNFVDYSGPARLAVEILDKYKMRINVDPRTEREPLTLRVELPKTGRSAWPIMDVEVLDSEGRAVSVRRGDIAWDKLLITVPPERSTFVVRAVDSVAEGPQLPSEKDRLATDAKTGVSATICRWYDGRRAALSIRFDDSHPTHLSKAVPILNEYGFRGTFMVNPGGHPSNSRRRSAFESHRDEWEAVAKRGDHEFANHTLHHRGAESDEEMERQIGEASKAIWKILPDKR
;
A
#
# COMPACT_ATOMS: atom_id res chain seq x y z
N MET A 1 -0.08 -27.64 -23.43
CA MET A 1 -0.50 -26.38 -24.09
C MET A 1 -2.01 -26.38 -24.23
N LEU A 2 -2.71 -25.45 -23.57
CA LEU A 2 -4.09 -25.15 -23.92
C LEU A 2 -4.05 -24.24 -25.15
N GLY A 3 -4.81 -24.57 -26.20
CA GLY A 3 -4.86 -23.78 -27.43
C GLY A 3 -5.44 -22.38 -27.23
N PRO A 4 -5.34 -21.49 -28.23
CA PRO A 4 -5.85 -20.13 -28.15
C PRO A 4 -7.36 -20.13 -27.87
N ALA A 5 -7.77 -19.58 -26.72
CA ALA A 5 -9.14 -19.52 -26.25
C ALA A 5 -9.50 -18.09 -25.82
N THR A 6 -10.76 -17.81 -25.49
CA THR A 6 -11.16 -16.52 -24.88
C THR A 6 -11.02 -16.52 -23.35
N ALA A 7 -10.84 -17.70 -22.76
CA ALA A 7 -10.55 -17.92 -21.36
C ALA A 7 -9.70 -19.20 -21.21
N ALA A 8 -8.90 -19.28 -20.14
CA ALA A 8 -8.13 -20.45 -19.78
C ALA A 8 -8.17 -20.66 -18.27
N GLU A 9 -8.21 -21.92 -17.84
CA GLU A 9 -7.99 -22.30 -16.45
C GLU A 9 -6.77 -23.22 -16.38
N VAL A 10 -5.73 -22.78 -15.68
CA VAL A 10 -4.46 -23.52 -15.57
C VAL A 10 -3.98 -23.48 -14.13
N ALA A 11 -3.67 -24.65 -13.56
CA ALA A 11 -3.28 -24.78 -12.16
C ALA A 11 -4.25 -24.07 -11.18
N ARG A 12 -5.56 -24.10 -11.48
CA ARG A 12 -6.65 -23.40 -10.77
C ARG A 12 -6.63 -21.87 -10.83
N ALA A 13 -5.67 -21.27 -11.54
CA ALA A 13 -5.75 -19.88 -11.91
C ALA A 13 -6.66 -19.73 -13.12
N LYS A 14 -7.56 -18.74 -13.08
CA LYS A 14 -8.51 -18.44 -14.17
C LYS A 14 -8.06 -17.17 -14.87
N VAL A 15 -8.03 -17.20 -16.19
CA VAL A 15 -7.61 -16.09 -17.03
C VAL A 15 -8.68 -15.87 -18.09
N ASN A 16 -9.28 -14.68 -18.14
CA ASN A 16 -10.34 -14.37 -19.11
C ASN A 16 -10.37 -12.87 -19.44
N PHE A 17 -10.87 -12.53 -20.63
CA PHE A 17 -11.22 -11.14 -20.93
C PHE A 17 -12.47 -10.72 -20.13
N VAL A 18 -12.52 -9.46 -19.69
CA VAL A 18 -13.66 -8.88 -18.96
C VAL A 18 -14.65 -8.29 -19.95
N ASP A 19 -15.94 -8.64 -19.80
CA ASP A 19 -17.06 -8.12 -20.60
C ASP A 19 -16.82 -8.15 -22.12
N TYR A 20 -16.23 -9.25 -22.60
CA TYR A 20 -15.71 -9.37 -23.96
C TYR A 20 -16.24 -10.61 -24.69
N SER A 21 -16.68 -10.42 -25.94
CA SER A 21 -17.23 -11.48 -26.82
C SER A 21 -16.61 -11.49 -28.22
N GLY A 22 -15.49 -10.80 -28.43
CA GLY A 22 -14.87 -10.60 -29.74
C GLY A 22 -13.83 -11.67 -30.17
N PRO A 23 -13.07 -11.38 -31.25
CA PRO A 23 -12.13 -12.31 -31.86
C PRO A 23 -10.81 -12.53 -31.11
N ALA A 24 -10.44 -11.73 -30.12
CA ALA A 24 -9.18 -11.86 -29.39
C ALA A 24 -9.04 -13.23 -28.74
N ARG A 25 -7.80 -13.70 -28.62
CA ARG A 25 -7.45 -15.01 -28.07
C ARG A 25 -6.31 -14.88 -27.08
N LEU A 26 -6.31 -15.76 -26.09
CA LEU A 26 -5.25 -15.89 -25.11
C LEU A 26 -4.77 -17.33 -25.03
N ALA A 27 -3.51 -17.50 -24.62
CA ALA A 27 -2.92 -18.79 -24.27
C ALA A 27 -2.12 -18.63 -22.98
N VAL A 28 -2.28 -19.58 -22.06
CA VAL A 28 -1.61 -19.56 -20.74
C VAL A 28 -0.71 -20.77 -20.60
N GLU A 29 0.52 -20.53 -20.14
CA GLU A 29 1.56 -21.52 -19.92
C GLU A 29 2.11 -21.38 -18.50
N ILE A 30 2.18 -22.49 -17.76
CA ILE A 30 2.85 -22.51 -16.45
C ILE A 30 4.35 -22.64 -16.69
N LEU A 31 5.12 -21.69 -16.15
CA LEU A 31 6.58 -21.71 -16.23
C LEU A 31 7.21 -22.33 -14.99
N ASP A 32 6.62 -22.10 -13.81
CA ASP A 32 7.08 -22.63 -12.53
C ASP A 32 5.94 -22.57 -11.48
N LYS A 33 6.21 -23.06 -10.26
CA LYS A 33 5.35 -22.83 -9.10
C LYS A 33 5.20 -21.32 -8.89
N TYR A 34 3.95 -20.85 -8.95
CA TYR A 34 3.61 -19.43 -8.87
C TYR A 34 4.20 -18.56 -9.99
N LYS A 35 4.40 -19.12 -11.18
CA LYS A 35 4.85 -18.37 -12.35
C LYS A 35 4.16 -18.86 -13.61
N MET A 36 3.47 -17.97 -14.32
CA MET A 36 2.81 -18.27 -15.58
C MET A 36 3.05 -17.19 -16.62
N ARG A 37 3.03 -17.59 -17.90
CA ARG A 37 3.05 -16.72 -19.07
C ARG A 37 1.67 -16.69 -19.69
N ILE A 38 1.22 -15.50 -20.07
CA ILE A 38 -0.04 -15.27 -20.78
C ILE A 38 0.30 -14.57 -22.09
N ASN A 39 0.02 -15.22 -23.21
CA ASN A 39 0.14 -14.62 -24.53
C ASN A 39 -1.24 -14.20 -25.01
N VAL A 40 -1.37 -12.98 -25.50
CA VAL A 40 -2.61 -12.42 -26.02
C VAL A 40 -2.45 -12.02 -27.49
N ASP A 41 -3.35 -12.52 -28.33
CA ASP A 41 -3.51 -12.15 -29.73
C ASP A 41 -4.81 -11.34 -29.86
N PRO A 42 -4.74 -10.00 -30.04
CA PRO A 42 -5.93 -9.16 -30.16
C PRO A 42 -6.71 -9.40 -31.47
N ARG A 43 -6.10 -10.11 -32.44
CA ARG A 43 -6.69 -10.39 -33.76
C ARG A 43 -7.05 -9.10 -34.49
N THR A 44 -8.34 -8.77 -34.60
CA THR A 44 -8.82 -7.57 -35.30
C THR A 44 -9.25 -6.45 -34.35
N GLU A 45 -9.05 -6.62 -33.04
CA GLU A 45 -9.35 -5.58 -32.06
C GLU A 45 -8.45 -4.36 -32.25
N ARG A 46 -9.04 -3.18 -32.10
CA ARG A 46 -8.36 -1.89 -32.24
C ARG A 46 -8.37 -1.07 -30.95
N GLU A 47 -9.23 -1.44 -30.02
CA GLU A 47 -9.33 -0.83 -28.70
C GLU A 47 -8.63 -1.69 -27.66
N PRO A 48 -8.09 -1.09 -26.58
CA PRO A 48 -7.54 -1.85 -25.46
C PRO A 48 -8.59 -2.78 -24.81
N LEU A 49 -8.15 -3.97 -24.41
CA LEU A 49 -8.97 -4.94 -23.69
C LEU A 49 -8.59 -4.98 -22.20
N THR A 50 -9.47 -5.52 -21.37
CA THR A 50 -9.15 -5.84 -19.98
C THR A 50 -9.06 -7.35 -19.80
N LEU A 51 -7.90 -7.82 -19.34
CA LEU A 51 -7.65 -9.21 -18.98
C LEU A 51 -7.75 -9.36 -17.45
N ARG A 52 -8.56 -10.32 -16.99
CA ARG A 52 -8.66 -10.72 -15.60
C ARG A 52 -7.85 -11.98 -15.35
N VAL A 53 -7.03 -11.97 -14.32
CA VAL A 53 -6.32 -13.14 -13.77
C VAL A 53 -6.78 -13.34 -12.33
N GLU A 54 -7.42 -14.48 -12.04
CA GLU A 54 -7.85 -14.88 -10.71
C GLU A 54 -6.96 -16.02 -10.21
N LEU A 55 -6.24 -15.76 -9.12
CA LEU A 55 -5.28 -16.68 -8.53
C LEU A 55 -5.92 -17.46 -7.38
N PRO A 56 -5.63 -18.76 -7.22
CA PRO A 56 -6.15 -19.54 -6.10
C PRO A 56 -5.58 -19.01 -4.79
N LYS A 57 -6.45 -18.70 -3.82
CA LYS A 57 -6.08 -18.15 -2.50
C LYS A 57 -6.09 -19.15 -1.35
N THR A 58 -6.60 -20.36 -1.56
CA THR A 58 -6.67 -21.42 -0.54
C THR A 58 -6.18 -22.78 -1.08
N GLY A 59 -5.78 -23.65 -0.16
CA GLY A 59 -5.35 -25.01 -0.46
C GLY A 59 -3.88 -25.12 -0.91
N ARG A 60 -3.49 -26.32 -1.35
CA ARG A 60 -2.09 -26.65 -1.67
C ARG A 60 -1.51 -25.86 -2.87
N SER A 61 -2.36 -25.27 -3.68
CA SER A 61 -2.00 -24.45 -4.84
C SER A 61 -2.14 -22.95 -4.56
N ALA A 62 -2.39 -22.54 -3.31
CA ALA A 62 -2.59 -21.13 -2.97
C ALA A 62 -1.36 -20.29 -3.34
N TRP A 63 -1.59 -19.18 -4.04
CA TRP A 63 -0.56 -18.19 -4.38
C TRP A 63 -0.34 -17.22 -3.21
N PRO A 64 0.88 -16.66 -3.06
CA PRO A 64 1.14 -15.56 -2.13
C PRO A 64 0.57 -14.25 -2.71
N ILE A 65 -0.76 -14.09 -2.68
CA ILE A 65 -1.51 -13.06 -3.44
C ILE A 65 -1.09 -11.60 -3.19
N MET A 66 -0.45 -11.32 -2.04
CA MET A 66 0.10 -9.99 -1.71
C MET A 66 1.36 -9.67 -2.51
N ASP A 67 2.15 -10.69 -2.81
CA ASP A 67 3.49 -10.58 -3.41
C ASP A 67 3.44 -11.16 -4.82
N VAL A 68 2.61 -10.59 -5.67
CA VAL A 68 2.48 -10.98 -7.09
C VAL A 68 2.68 -9.77 -7.97
N GLU A 69 3.55 -9.91 -8.96
CA GLU A 69 3.79 -8.92 -10.00
C GLU A 69 3.41 -9.44 -11.38
N VAL A 70 3.22 -8.50 -12.31
CA VAL A 70 2.98 -8.78 -13.72
C VAL A 70 4.03 -8.03 -14.52
N LEU A 71 4.75 -8.75 -15.38
CA LEU A 71 5.78 -8.20 -16.25
C LEU A 71 5.37 -8.31 -17.71
N ASP A 72 5.83 -7.39 -18.56
CA ASP A 72 5.69 -7.48 -20.02
C ASP A 72 6.77 -8.39 -20.65
N SER A 73 6.80 -8.46 -21.98
CA SER A 73 7.80 -9.24 -22.73
C SER A 73 9.24 -8.78 -22.55
N GLU A 74 9.45 -7.53 -22.14
CA GLU A 74 10.77 -6.95 -21.88
C GLU A 74 11.17 -7.09 -20.40
N GLY A 75 10.30 -7.65 -19.56
CA GLY A 75 10.52 -7.80 -18.14
C GLY A 75 10.22 -6.54 -17.32
N ARG A 76 9.54 -5.55 -17.91
CA ARG A 76 9.12 -4.33 -17.19
C ARG A 76 7.83 -4.57 -16.44
N ALA A 77 7.69 -3.95 -15.27
CA ALA A 77 6.48 -4.03 -14.47
C ALA A 77 5.29 -3.42 -15.23
N VAL A 78 4.17 -4.14 -15.24
CA VAL A 78 2.90 -3.72 -15.83
C VAL A 78 1.97 -3.33 -14.69
N SER A 79 1.37 -2.13 -14.76
CA SER A 79 0.40 -1.69 -13.77
C SER A 79 -0.82 -2.62 -13.77
N VAL A 80 -1.17 -3.09 -12.56
CA VAL A 80 -2.30 -4.00 -12.35
C VAL A 80 -3.35 -3.30 -11.50
N ARG A 81 -4.57 -3.22 -12.00
CA ARG A 81 -5.71 -2.79 -11.18
C ARG A 81 -6.21 -3.98 -10.36
N ARG A 82 -6.56 -3.75 -9.09
CA ARG A 82 -7.24 -4.75 -8.24
C ARG A 82 -8.70 -4.36 -8.16
N GLY A 83 -9.60 -5.30 -8.43
CA GLY A 83 -11.05 -5.05 -8.39
C GLY A 83 -11.57 -5.08 -6.95
N ASP A 84 -11.17 -4.13 -6.11
CA ASP A 84 -11.46 -3.97 -4.67
C ASP A 84 -10.42 -4.63 -3.73
N ILE A 85 -10.85 -5.10 -2.55
CA ILE A 85 -10.04 -5.80 -1.53
C ILE A 85 -9.57 -7.20 -1.95
N ALA A 86 -9.93 -7.64 -3.16
CA ALA A 86 -9.63 -8.96 -3.69
C ALA A 86 -8.23 -9.02 -4.31
N TRP A 87 -7.21 -9.22 -3.46
CA TRP A 87 -5.81 -9.40 -3.87
C TRP A 87 -5.56 -10.67 -4.71
N ASP A 88 -6.54 -11.55 -4.86
CA ASP A 88 -6.47 -12.69 -5.77
C ASP A 88 -6.80 -12.33 -7.23
N LYS A 89 -7.36 -11.14 -7.49
CA LYS A 89 -7.85 -10.73 -8.82
C LYS A 89 -7.03 -9.58 -9.40
N LEU A 90 -6.30 -9.87 -10.47
CA LEU A 90 -5.51 -8.92 -11.24
C LEU A 90 -6.30 -8.49 -12.48
N LEU A 91 -6.37 -7.19 -12.74
CA LEU A 91 -6.91 -6.63 -13.98
C LEU A 91 -5.77 -5.95 -14.74
N ILE A 92 -5.44 -6.51 -15.90
CA ILE A 92 -4.34 -6.08 -16.77
C ILE A 92 -4.95 -5.43 -18.01
N THR A 93 -4.50 -4.22 -18.34
CA THR A 93 -4.85 -3.57 -19.61
C THR A 93 -4.01 -4.18 -20.73
N VAL A 94 -4.67 -4.68 -21.76
CA VAL A 94 -4.02 -5.26 -22.94
C VAL A 94 -4.13 -4.27 -24.09
N PRO A 95 -3.01 -3.78 -24.67
CA PRO A 95 -3.06 -2.91 -25.83
C PRO A 95 -3.58 -3.67 -27.07
N PRO A 96 -4.04 -2.98 -28.13
CA PRO A 96 -4.54 -3.60 -29.36
C PRO A 96 -3.41 -4.16 -30.25
N GLU A 97 -2.40 -4.78 -29.63
CA GLU A 97 -1.28 -5.46 -30.28
C GLU A 97 -0.93 -6.77 -29.57
N ARG A 98 -0.20 -7.66 -30.25
CA ARG A 98 0.22 -8.93 -29.66
C ARG A 98 1.04 -8.66 -28.41
N SER A 99 0.60 -9.20 -27.28
CA SER A 99 1.17 -8.90 -25.97
C SER A 99 1.51 -10.19 -25.23
N THR A 100 2.57 -10.16 -24.44
CA THR A 100 2.94 -11.24 -23.52
C THR A 100 3.07 -10.68 -22.11
N PHE A 101 2.43 -11.33 -21.16
CA PHE A 101 2.51 -11.03 -19.75
C PHE A 101 3.09 -12.21 -18.98
N VAL A 102 3.93 -11.94 -17.98
CA VAL A 102 4.40 -12.93 -17.02
C VAL A 102 3.85 -12.57 -15.65
N VAL A 103 2.96 -13.41 -15.12
CA VAL A 103 2.44 -13.27 -13.75
C VAL A 103 3.27 -14.16 -12.85
N ARG A 104 3.92 -13.58 -11.83
CA ARG A 104 4.74 -14.36 -10.89
C ARG A 104 4.60 -13.89 -9.46
N ALA A 105 4.76 -14.83 -8.52
CA ALA A 105 5.10 -14.46 -7.16
C ALA A 105 6.44 -13.72 -7.16
N VAL A 106 6.50 -12.61 -6.44
CA VAL A 106 7.74 -11.92 -6.13
C VAL A 106 8.45 -12.79 -5.10
N ASP A 107 9.70 -13.15 -5.37
CA ASP A 107 10.53 -13.82 -4.36
C ASP A 107 10.54 -12.91 -3.13
N SER A 108 10.07 -13.41 -1.97
CA SER A 108 10.11 -12.60 -0.76
C SER A 108 11.55 -12.17 -0.58
N VAL A 109 11.81 -10.85 -0.53
CA VAL A 109 13.13 -10.35 -0.16
C VAL A 109 13.48 -11.07 1.13
N ALA A 110 14.46 -11.96 1.04
CA ALA A 110 14.87 -12.76 2.18
C ALA A 110 15.26 -11.76 3.26
N GLU A 111 14.51 -11.78 4.36
CA GLU A 111 14.72 -10.98 5.56
C GLU A 111 14.35 -9.49 5.39
N GLY A 112 13.06 -9.20 5.58
CA GLY A 112 12.71 -7.98 6.31
C GLY A 112 13.50 -7.92 7.63
N PRO A 113 13.71 -6.72 8.22
CA PRO A 113 14.55 -6.56 9.40
C PRO A 113 14.14 -7.58 10.47
N GLN A 114 15.04 -8.52 10.76
CA GLN A 114 14.78 -9.52 11.79
C GLN A 114 14.77 -8.80 13.14
N LEU A 115 13.63 -8.89 13.84
CA LEU A 115 13.59 -8.45 15.22
C LEU A 115 14.53 -9.34 16.03
N PRO A 116 15.41 -8.78 16.86
CA PRO A 116 16.31 -9.57 17.67
C PRO A 116 15.52 -10.55 18.54
N SER A 117 15.94 -11.82 18.55
CA SER A 117 15.33 -12.83 19.40
C SER A 117 15.54 -12.48 20.88
N GLU A 118 14.84 -13.16 21.79
CA GLU A 118 15.08 -13.01 23.23
C GLU A 118 16.56 -13.23 23.60
N LYS A 119 17.22 -14.16 22.90
CA LYS A 119 18.64 -14.48 23.09
C LYS A 119 19.53 -13.34 22.61
N ASP A 120 19.20 -12.73 21.47
CA ASP A 120 20.01 -11.65 20.87
C ASP A 120 19.95 -10.36 21.69
N ARG A 121 18.94 -10.22 22.56
CA ARG A 121 18.83 -9.08 23.48
C ARG A 121 19.60 -9.26 24.78
N LEU A 122 20.03 -10.48 25.11
CA LEU A 122 20.74 -10.80 26.35
C LEU A 122 22.25 -10.73 26.12
N ALA A 123 22.93 -9.93 26.91
CA ALA A 123 24.38 -9.90 27.00
C ALA A 123 24.82 -10.30 28.41
N THR A 124 25.76 -11.23 28.51
CA THR A 124 26.37 -11.65 29.78
C THR A 124 27.87 -11.40 29.72
N ASP A 125 28.38 -10.65 30.70
CA ASP A 125 29.83 -10.46 30.85
C ASP A 125 30.47 -11.75 31.39
N ALA A 126 31.41 -12.30 30.63
CA ALA A 126 32.04 -13.59 30.96
C ALA A 126 32.94 -13.53 32.20
N LYS A 127 33.41 -12.34 32.61
CA LYS A 127 34.32 -12.17 33.78
C LYS A 127 33.56 -12.03 35.09
N THR A 128 32.51 -11.23 35.10
CA THR A 128 31.73 -10.91 36.31
C THR A 128 30.46 -11.76 36.42
N GLY A 129 30.01 -12.38 35.33
CA GLY A 129 28.73 -13.11 35.27
C GLY A 129 27.50 -12.20 35.23
N VAL A 130 27.68 -10.87 35.15
CA VAL A 130 26.57 -9.92 35.09
C VAL A 130 25.86 -10.04 33.74
N SER A 131 24.53 -10.13 33.79
CA SER A 131 23.67 -10.19 32.61
C SER A 131 22.81 -8.95 32.48
N ALA A 132 22.68 -8.43 31.26
CA ALA A 132 21.79 -7.33 30.90
C ALA A 132 20.98 -7.70 29.65
N THR A 133 19.73 -7.23 29.58
CA THR A 133 18.86 -7.47 28.41
C THR A 133 18.35 -6.15 27.87
N ILE A 134 18.35 -5.98 26.54
CA ILE A 134 17.69 -4.84 25.89
C ILE A 134 16.19 -4.93 26.15
N CYS A 135 15.62 -3.92 26.80
CA CYS A 135 14.19 -3.87 27.09
C CYS A 135 13.35 -3.87 25.81
N ARG A 136 12.17 -4.51 25.88
CA ARG A 136 11.21 -4.55 24.76
C ARG A 136 10.65 -3.19 24.40
N TRP A 137 10.50 -2.33 25.40
CA TRP A 137 9.95 -1.00 25.28
C TRP A 137 10.89 -0.01 25.96
N TYR A 138 10.85 1.24 25.47
CA TYR A 138 11.58 2.35 26.06
C TYR A 138 11.38 2.41 27.57
N ASP A 139 12.46 2.69 28.31
CA ASP A 139 12.44 2.84 29.77
C ASP A 139 11.92 1.59 30.53
N GLY A 140 12.10 0.40 29.96
CA GLY A 140 11.74 -0.86 30.61
C GLY A 140 10.23 -1.08 30.81
N ARG A 141 9.37 -0.34 30.08
CA ARG A 141 7.91 -0.44 30.21
C ARG A 141 7.40 -1.82 29.78
N ARG A 142 6.22 -2.20 30.29
CA ARG A 142 5.58 -3.49 29.97
C ARG A 142 4.91 -3.50 28.59
N ALA A 143 4.51 -2.34 28.10
CA ALA A 143 3.80 -2.16 26.84
C ALA A 143 4.04 -0.74 26.31
N ALA A 144 3.73 -0.52 25.04
CA ALA A 144 3.56 0.81 24.43
C ALA A 144 2.09 1.06 24.10
N LEU A 145 1.67 2.33 24.19
CA LEU A 145 0.35 2.81 23.77
C LEU A 145 0.55 3.87 22.69
N SER A 146 -0.16 3.75 21.57
CA SER A 146 -0.20 4.75 20.50
C SER A 146 -1.64 5.25 20.35
N ILE A 147 -1.84 6.56 20.53
CA ILE A 147 -3.15 7.22 20.43
C ILE A 147 -3.16 8.03 19.14
N ARG A 148 -4.06 7.69 18.21
CA ARG A 148 -4.09 8.25 16.86
C ARG A 148 -5.44 8.85 16.53
N PHE A 149 -5.43 9.94 15.77
CA PHE A 149 -6.61 10.73 15.42
C PHE A 149 -6.60 11.06 13.94
N ASP A 150 -7.69 10.74 13.24
CA ASP A 150 -7.77 10.78 11.78
C ASP A 150 -8.65 11.94 11.27
N ASP A 151 -8.44 12.35 10.02
CA ASP A 151 -9.29 13.30 9.28
C ASP A 151 -9.15 14.80 9.62
N SER A 152 -8.14 15.21 10.39
CA SER A 152 -7.96 16.61 10.82
C SER A 152 -9.21 17.22 11.48
N HIS A 153 -10.02 16.39 12.15
CA HIS A 153 -11.32 16.82 12.66
C HIS A 153 -11.17 18.00 13.66
N PRO A 154 -12.02 19.04 13.65
CA PRO A 154 -11.87 20.21 14.53
C PRO A 154 -11.90 19.90 16.04
N THR A 155 -12.47 18.75 16.43
CA THR A 155 -12.43 18.28 17.83
C THR A 155 -11.03 17.86 18.26
N HIS A 156 -10.11 17.60 17.34
CA HIS A 156 -8.72 17.35 17.68
C HIS A 156 -8.11 18.56 18.38
N LEU A 157 -8.29 19.74 17.80
CA LEU A 157 -7.79 21.01 18.33
C LEU A 157 -8.57 21.44 19.58
N SER A 158 -9.90 21.35 19.53
CA SER A 158 -10.75 21.87 20.61
C SER A 158 -10.93 20.93 21.82
N LYS A 159 -10.61 19.64 21.69
CA LYS A 159 -10.78 18.63 22.74
C LYS A 159 -9.56 17.73 22.93
N ALA A 160 -9.13 17.02 21.88
CA ALA A 160 -8.14 15.96 22.03
C ALA A 160 -6.78 16.51 22.48
N VAL A 161 -6.26 17.52 21.80
CA VAL A 161 -4.99 18.19 22.13
C VAL A 161 -5.00 18.73 23.56
N PRO A 162 -6.00 19.52 24.01
CA PRO A 162 -6.10 19.94 25.40
C PRO A 162 -6.08 18.79 26.42
N ILE A 163 -6.86 17.72 26.19
CA ILE A 163 -6.94 16.57 27.10
C ILE A 163 -5.60 15.83 27.15
N LEU A 164 -4.98 15.58 26.00
CA LEU A 164 -3.67 14.90 25.97
C LEU A 164 -2.62 15.72 26.74
N ASN A 165 -2.61 17.04 26.55
CA ASN A 165 -1.69 17.93 27.24
C ASN A 165 -1.95 17.98 28.76
N GLU A 166 -3.21 18.01 29.19
CA GLU A 166 -3.60 17.97 30.61
C GLU A 166 -3.05 16.73 31.33
N TYR A 167 -3.12 15.57 30.66
CA TYR A 167 -2.68 14.29 31.23
C TYR A 167 -1.24 13.89 30.83
N GLY A 168 -0.51 14.74 30.11
CA GLY A 168 0.87 14.49 29.70
C GLY A 168 1.04 13.38 28.64
N PHE A 169 -0.01 13.07 27.88
CA PHE A 169 0.06 12.12 26.77
C PHE A 169 0.45 12.81 25.47
N ARG A 170 1.07 12.03 24.57
CA ARG A 170 1.33 12.45 23.18
C ARG A 170 0.38 11.72 22.23
N GLY A 171 -0.17 12.44 21.27
CA GLY A 171 -0.99 11.89 20.19
C GLY A 171 -0.28 12.00 18.84
N THR A 172 -0.68 11.12 17.92
CA THR A 172 -0.35 11.23 16.49
C THR A 172 -1.60 11.68 15.74
N PHE A 173 -1.53 12.85 15.11
CA PHE A 173 -2.62 13.41 14.33
C PHE A 173 -2.36 13.15 12.84
N MET A 174 -3.19 12.30 12.25
CA MET A 174 -3.21 11.98 10.83
C MET A 174 -3.94 13.13 10.12
N VAL A 175 -3.18 14.01 9.46
CA VAL A 175 -3.70 15.27 8.90
C VAL A 175 -3.89 15.21 7.38
N ASN A 176 -4.81 16.03 6.90
CA ASN A 176 -5.20 16.18 5.49
C ASN A 176 -5.00 17.65 5.09
N PRO A 177 -3.77 18.05 4.74
CA PRO A 177 -3.41 19.45 4.58
C PRO A 177 -3.86 20.05 3.24
N GLY A 178 -4.65 19.30 2.45
CA GLY A 178 -5.22 19.77 1.20
C GLY A 178 -6.17 20.93 1.40
N GLY A 179 -6.10 21.88 0.48
CA GLY A 179 -6.97 23.05 0.49
C GLY A 179 -8.43 22.69 0.18
N HIS A 180 -9.25 23.74 0.08
CA HIS A 180 -10.63 23.60 -0.37
C HIS A 180 -10.67 22.99 -1.78
N PRO A 181 -11.37 21.85 -2.00
CA PRO A 181 -11.51 21.29 -3.33
C PRO A 181 -12.24 22.30 -4.23
N SER A 182 -11.66 22.65 -5.38
CA SER A 182 -12.20 23.67 -6.30
C SER A 182 -13.65 23.44 -6.72
N ASN A 183 -14.09 22.18 -6.75
CA ASN A 183 -15.44 21.76 -7.16
C ASN A 183 -16.30 21.25 -5.99
N SER A 184 -16.05 21.68 -4.75
CA SER A 184 -16.83 21.26 -3.59
C SER A 184 -17.15 22.40 -2.65
N ARG A 185 -18.37 22.38 -2.08
CA ARG A 185 -18.72 23.22 -0.92
C ARG A 185 -18.09 22.70 0.38
N ARG A 186 -17.47 21.51 0.37
CA ARG A 186 -16.82 20.93 1.55
C ARG A 186 -15.59 21.77 1.90
N ARG A 187 -15.58 22.28 3.12
CA ARG A 187 -14.41 22.99 3.66
C ARG A 187 -13.34 22.00 4.09
N SER A 188 -12.07 22.31 3.82
CA SER A 188 -10.95 21.58 4.42
C SER A 188 -10.90 21.92 5.90
N ALA A 189 -11.03 20.90 6.76
CA ALA A 189 -10.97 21.07 8.20
C ALA A 189 -9.58 21.54 8.64
N PHE A 190 -8.52 21.01 8.00
CA PHE A 190 -7.16 21.46 8.22
C PHE A 190 -6.98 22.93 7.84
N GLU A 191 -7.37 23.31 6.61
CA GLU A 191 -7.21 24.69 6.13
C GLU A 191 -8.00 25.69 6.95
N SER A 192 -9.22 25.33 7.35
CA SER A 192 -10.09 26.21 8.16
C SER A 192 -9.52 26.49 9.56
N HIS A 193 -8.57 25.67 10.02
CA HIS A 193 -7.93 25.76 11.33
C HIS A 193 -6.39 25.74 11.20
N ARG A 194 -5.85 26.23 10.08
CA ARG A 194 -4.42 26.15 9.75
C ARG A 194 -3.54 26.74 10.85
N ASP A 195 -3.87 27.94 11.32
CA ASP A 195 -3.08 28.64 12.34
C ASP A 195 -3.04 27.85 13.67
N GLU A 196 -4.14 27.20 14.04
CA GLU A 196 -4.22 26.36 15.24
C GLU A 196 -3.38 25.10 15.08
N TRP A 197 -3.43 24.45 13.92
CA TRP A 197 -2.57 23.29 13.60
C TRP A 197 -1.09 23.67 13.58
N GLU A 198 -0.72 24.81 12.99
CA GLU A 198 0.65 25.32 13.00
C GLU A 198 1.12 25.65 14.43
N ALA A 199 0.23 26.16 15.28
CA ALA A 199 0.53 26.36 16.69
C ALA A 199 0.78 25.03 17.43
N VAL A 200 0.02 23.96 17.13
CA VAL A 200 0.29 22.62 17.68
C VAL A 200 1.63 22.09 17.17
N ALA A 201 1.89 22.18 15.86
CA ALA A 201 3.15 21.75 15.26
C ALA A 201 4.36 22.44 15.91
N LYS A 202 4.27 23.76 16.13
CA LYS A 202 5.32 24.57 16.77
C LYS A 202 5.59 24.19 18.22
N ARG A 203 4.58 23.75 18.98
CA ARG A 203 4.79 23.25 20.35
C ARG A 203 5.57 21.94 20.37
N GLY A 204 5.41 21.11 19.34
CA GLY A 204 6.15 19.85 19.18
C GLY A 204 5.78 18.76 20.20
N ASP A 205 4.72 18.97 20.99
CA ASP A 205 4.15 18.07 21.99
C ASP A 205 3.42 16.86 21.36
N HIS A 206 3.07 16.97 20.07
CA HIS A 206 2.38 15.95 19.30
C HIS A 206 3.08 15.62 17.97
N GLU A 207 2.73 14.47 17.41
CA GLU A 207 3.19 14.01 16.10
C GLU A 207 2.13 14.32 15.03
N PHE A 208 2.58 14.69 13.83
CA PHE A 208 1.73 14.84 12.65
C PHE A 208 2.11 13.76 11.65
N ALA A 209 1.10 13.11 11.09
CA ALA A 209 1.28 12.02 10.14
C ALA A 209 0.39 12.21 8.91
N ASN A 210 0.80 11.57 7.82
CA ASN A 210 0.16 11.70 6.52
C ASN A 210 -1.15 10.90 6.47
N HIS A 211 -2.24 11.56 6.10
CA HIS A 211 -3.53 10.90 5.88
C HIS A 211 -4.09 11.12 4.46
N THR A 212 -3.22 11.33 3.48
CA THR A 212 -3.48 11.89 2.14
C THR A 212 -3.86 13.36 2.15
N LEU A 213 -3.67 14.04 1.02
CA LEU A 213 -3.89 15.47 0.90
C LEU A 213 -5.36 15.84 1.14
N HIS A 214 -6.30 15.12 0.54
CA HIS A 214 -7.73 15.47 0.59
C HIS A 214 -8.63 14.42 1.24
N HIS A 215 -8.06 13.41 1.90
CA HIS A 215 -8.78 12.23 2.40
C HIS A 215 -9.61 11.56 1.29
N ARG A 216 -8.94 11.30 0.16
CA ARG A 216 -9.51 10.60 -1.00
C ARG A 216 -8.55 9.49 -1.39
N GLY A 217 -9.10 8.38 -1.89
CA GLY A 217 -8.30 7.36 -2.56
C GLY A 217 -7.58 7.94 -3.79
N ALA A 218 -6.69 7.14 -4.37
CA ALA A 218 -6.03 7.44 -5.63
C ALA A 218 -6.41 6.41 -6.68
N GLU A 219 -6.68 6.85 -7.91
CA GLU A 219 -7.02 5.95 -9.03
C GLU A 219 -5.85 5.72 -9.99
N SER A 220 -4.76 6.48 -9.85
CA SER A 220 -3.51 6.34 -10.63
C SER A 220 -2.27 6.57 -9.76
N ASP A 221 -1.10 6.19 -10.27
CA ASP A 221 0.18 6.42 -9.60
C ASP A 221 0.48 7.92 -9.47
N GLU A 222 0.13 8.73 -10.47
CA GLU A 222 0.27 10.20 -10.39
C GLU A 222 -0.63 10.79 -9.31
N GLU A 223 -1.86 10.26 -9.15
CA GLU A 223 -2.72 10.69 -8.06
C GLU A 223 -2.21 10.22 -6.70
N MET A 224 -1.63 9.02 -6.61
CA MET A 224 -1.01 8.52 -5.40
C MET A 224 0.16 9.41 -4.97
N GLU A 225 1.06 9.73 -5.90
CA GLU A 225 2.18 10.65 -5.67
C GLU A 225 1.69 12.03 -5.24
N ARG A 226 0.62 12.55 -5.88
CA ARG A 226 0.01 13.81 -5.48
C ARG A 226 -0.59 13.74 -4.08
N GLN A 227 -1.42 12.73 -3.78
CA GLN A 227 -2.15 12.64 -2.52
C GLN A 227 -1.20 12.38 -1.34
N ILE A 228 -0.19 11.54 -1.52
CA ILE A 228 0.76 11.19 -0.47
C ILE A 228 1.91 12.20 -0.43
N GLY A 229 2.57 12.45 -1.56
CA GLY A 229 3.74 13.31 -1.66
C GLY A 229 3.47 14.75 -1.25
N GLU A 230 2.40 15.37 -1.76
CA GLU A 230 2.08 16.75 -1.38
C GLU A 230 1.61 16.89 0.07
N ALA A 231 0.94 15.87 0.61
CA ALA A 231 0.59 15.86 2.03
C ALA A 231 1.84 15.82 2.92
N SER A 232 2.81 14.96 2.58
CA SER A 232 4.10 14.91 3.28
C SER A 232 4.84 16.25 3.19
N LYS A 233 4.93 16.85 1.99
CA LYS A 233 5.56 18.17 1.80
C LYS A 233 4.90 19.26 2.66
N ALA A 234 3.57 19.27 2.74
CA ALA A 234 2.84 20.23 3.55
C ALA A 234 3.10 20.04 5.06
N ILE A 235 3.16 18.80 5.54
CA ILE A 235 3.51 18.49 6.94
C ILE A 235 4.95 18.92 7.24
N TRP A 236 5.92 18.60 6.37
CA TRP A 236 7.32 18.97 6.57
C TRP A 236 7.53 20.48 6.59
N LYS A 237 6.72 21.24 5.85
CA LYS A 237 6.80 22.70 5.83
C LYS A 237 6.45 23.31 7.19
N ILE A 238 5.53 22.71 7.94
CA ILE A 238 5.12 23.18 9.28
C ILE A 238 5.94 22.55 10.43
N LEU A 239 6.77 21.53 10.12
CA LEU A 239 7.68 20.85 11.06
C LEU A 239 9.13 20.83 10.52
N PRO A 240 9.78 22.00 10.34
CA PRO A 240 11.06 22.09 9.64
C PRO A 240 12.22 21.34 10.33
N ASP A 241 12.18 21.21 11.66
CA ASP A 241 13.28 20.64 12.47
C ASP A 241 13.16 19.12 12.70
N LYS A 242 12.12 18.46 12.16
CA LYS A 242 11.84 17.02 12.36
C LYS A 242 12.10 16.16 11.12
N ARG A 243 13.09 16.53 10.29
CA ARG A 243 13.55 15.71 9.16
C ARG A 243 14.43 14.56 9.59
#